data_AF-A0AAX3ZKN5-F1
#
_entry.id   AF-A0AAX3ZKN5-F1
#
_cell.length_a   1.000
_cell.length_b   1.000
_cell.length_c   1.000
_cell.angle_alpha   90.00
_cell.angle_beta   90.00
_cell.angle_gamma   90.00
#
_symmetry.space_group_name_H-M   'P 1'
#
loop_
_entity.id
_entity.type
_entity.pdbx_description
1 polymer ?
#
loop_
_entity_poly.entity_id
_entity_poly.type
_entity_poly.pdbx_seq_one_letter_code
_entity_poly.pdbx_strand_id
1 'polypeptide(L)'
;MAPSPDDKTPTHFNPLDIDLLSRNLREEMDGRPRVSLDSVKPFPGAGLYALYYTGDLKIYERLRDADVPIYVGRAQAGSSSYGEPPNESEPKLYKRITNHRKSINEAENLSASHFDVRYLILDDVWVILGERALLRTYRPVLWNSLMTGFGSNHPGGGRKNGRSVWDSIHPGRKRAAALLCNRRYSRPEMNQLIADAIDISFQEEGDQRELALTELRNRPVKTIWRQPDEGGDPVLVFREDVFVEENERFGVDISGIEWVHADSMEITTTEMAASDASED
;
A
#
# COMPACT_ATOMS: atom_id res chain seq x y z
N MET A 1 8.80 47.62 -25.47
CA MET A 1 8.64 46.64 -26.56
C MET A 1 7.85 45.48 -25.97
N ALA A 2 6.58 45.35 -26.32
CA ALA A 2 5.76 44.23 -25.86
C ALA A 2 6.15 42.96 -26.65
N PRO A 3 6.28 41.79 -26.02
CA PRO A 3 6.52 40.55 -26.75
C PRO A 3 5.28 40.15 -27.56
N SER A 4 5.54 39.69 -28.79
CA SER A 4 4.59 39.27 -29.81
C SER A 4 3.76 38.05 -29.37
N PRO A 5 2.48 37.93 -29.77
CA PRO A 5 1.71 36.69 -29.66
C PRO A 5 2.18 35.70 -30.75
N ASP A 6 2.01 34.40 -30.48
CA ASP A 6 2.26 33.25 -31.37
C ASP A 6 3.70 32.70 -31.51
N ASP A 7 4.39 32.46 -30.39
CA ASP A 7 5.38 31.37 -30.34
C ASP A 7 4.72 30.10 -29.79
N LYS A 8 3.88 29.45 -30.60
CA LYS A 8 3.41 28.09 -30.31
C LYS A 8 4.52 27.14 -30.74
N THR A 9 5.48 26.92 -29.84
CA THR A 9 6.43 25.82 -29.96
C THR A 9 5.65 24.54 -30.26
N PRO A 10 6.00 23.75 -31.30
CA PRO A 10 5.27 22.53 -31.61
C PRO A 10 5.28 21.62 -30.37
N THR A 11 4.10 21.31 -29.82
CA THR A 11 3.99 20.37 -28.71
C THR A 11 4.45 19.01 -29.21
N HIS A 12 5.58 18.53 -28.67
CA HIS A 12 6.16 17.24 -29.00
C HIS A 12 5.12 16.13 -28.80
N PHE A 13 4.66 15.51 -29.90
CA PHE A 13 3.73 14.38 -29.81
C PHE A 13 4.46 13.19 -29.21
N ASN A 14 4.12 12.83 -27.97
CA ASN A 14 4.58 11.62 -27.34
C ASN A 14 3.53 10.52 -27.54
N PRO A 15 3.72 9.57 -28.47
CA PRO A 15 2.76 8.47 -28.69
C PRO A 15 2.62 7.54 -27.46
N LEU A 16 3.52 7.68 -26.48
CA LEU A 16 3.50 6.99 -25.19
C LEU A 16 3.19 7.95 -24.04
N ASP A 17 2.43 9.02 -24.31
CA ASP A 17 1.92 9.89 -23.26
C ASP A 17 1.18 9.03 -22.21
N ILE A 18 1.68 9.11 -20.98
CA ILE A 18 1.15 8.34 -19.86
C ILE A 18 -0.33 8.64 -19.63
N ASP A 19 -0.80 9.85 -19.94
CA ASP A 19 -2.21 10.24 -19.73
C ASP A 19 -3.13 9.55 -20.74
N LEU A 20 -2.70 9.45 -22.02
CA LEU A 20 -3.43 8.72 -23.05
C LEU A 20 -3.45 7.22 -22.73
N LEU A 21 -2.31 6.66 -22.37
CA LEU A 21 -2.22 5.25 -21.99
C LEU A 21 -3.05 4.95 -20.74
N SER A 22 -3.04 5.84 -19.75
CA SER A 22 -3.83 5.71 -18.52
C SER A 22 -5.32 5.69 -18.83
N ARG A 23 -5.77 6.58 -19.71
CA ARG A 23 -7.18 6.61 -20.14
C ARG A 23 -7.58 5.32 -20.84
N ASN A 24 -6.82 4.88 -21.84
CA ASN A 24 -7.13 3.67 -22.60
C ASN A 24 -7.14 2.41 -21.72
N LEU A 25 -6.15 2.25 -20.83
CA LEU A 25 -6.10 1.11 -19.92
C LEU A 25 -7.21 1.14 -18.87
N ARG A 26 -7.58 2.33 -18.40
CA ARG A 26 -8.70 2.49 -17.48
C ARG A 26 -10.01 2.13 -18.16
N GLU A 27 -10.29 2.70 -19.33
CA GLU A 27 -11.50 2.39 -20.12
C GLU A 27 -11.60 0.88 -20.39
N GLU A 28 -10.49 0.27 -20.80
CA GLU A 28 -10.43 -1.17 -21.05
C GLU A 28 -10.67 -1.99 -19.77
N MET A 29 -10.08 -1.59 -18.63
CA MET A 29 -10.30 -2.24 -17.33
C MET A 29 -11.76 -2.08 -16.88
N ASP A 30 -12.31 -0.86 -16.91
CA ASP A 30 -13.67 -0.53 -16.48
C ASP A 30 -14.73 -1.24 -17.34
N GLY A 31 -14.43 -1.44 -18.63
CA GLY A 31 -15.27 -2.20 -19.55
C GLY A 31 -15.28 -3.72 -19.31
N ARG A 32 -14.33 -4.27 -18.55
CA ARG A 32 -14.34 -5.70 -18.21
C ARG A 32 -15.44 -6.01 -17.19
N PRO A 33 -16.16 -7.14 -17.34
CA PRO A 33 -17.11 -7.56 -16.33
C PRO A 33 -16.36 -7.87 -15.02
N ARG A 34 -16.98 -7.49 -13.91
CA ARG A 34 -16.55 -7.97 -12.59
C ARG A 34 -16.86 -9.46 -12.49
N VAL A 35 -15.89 -10.21 -12.02
CA VAL A 35 -16.07 -11.62 -11.65
C VAL A 35 -15.71 -11.80 -10.19
N SER A 36 -16.48 -12.62 -9.47
CA SER A 36 -16.16 -12.98 -8.09
C SER A 36 -14.74 -13.54 -8.01
N LEU A 37 -13.96 -13.07 -7.03
CA LEU A 37 -12.57 -13.48 -6.82
C LEU A 37 -12.44 -14.99 -6.57
N ASP A 38 -13.45 -15.63 -5.96
CA ASP A 38 -13.49 -17.08 -5.76
C ASP A 38 -13.73 -17.86 -7.04
N SER A 39 -14.37 -17.24 -8.03
CA SER A 39 -14.79 -17.90 -9.28
C SER A 39 -13.78 -17.76 -10.42
N VAL A 40 -12.64 -17.11 -10.19
CA VAL A 40 -11.59 -16.93 -11.21
C VAL A 40 -11.05 -18.29 -11.63
N LYS A 41 -11.23 -18.63 -12.91
CA LYS A 41 -10.69 -19.86 -13.51
C LYS A 41 -9.24 -19.64 -13.98
N PRO A 42 -8.41 -20.70 -14.08
CA PRO A 42 -7.08 -20.59 -14.66
C PRO A 42 -7.10 -20.02 -16.08
N PHE A 43 -6.16 -19.12 -16.39
CA PHE A 43 -5.92 -18.58 -17.72
C PHE A 43 -4.42 -18.28 -17.91
N PRO A 44 -3.88 -18.42 -19.13
CA PRO A 44 -2.48 -18.09 -19.42
C PRO A 44 -2.24 -16.57 -19.43
N GLY A 45 -1.00 -16.16 -19.22
CA GLY A 45 -0.55 -14.80 -19.48
C GLY A 45 -0.16 -13.97 -18.25
N ALA A 46 0.49 -12.85 -18.56
CA ALA A 46 0.84 -11.75 -17.66
C ALA A 46 -0.20 -10.62 -17.78
N GLY A 47 -0.15 -9.63 -16.90
CA GLY A 47 -1.07 -8.50 -16.99
C GLY A 47 -1.35 -7.75 -15.70
N LEU A 48 -2.53 -7.12 -15.67
CA LEU A 48 -3.02 -6.25 -14.61
C LEU A 48 -4.33 -6.77 -14.04
N TYR A 49 -4.61 -6.45 -12.79
CA TYR A 49 -5.90 -6.71 -12.18
C TYR A 49 -6.24 -5.66 -11.13
N ALA A 50 -7.53 -5.49 -10.89
CA ALA A 50 -8.06 -4.60 -9.88
C ALA A 50 -9.07 -5.37 -9.02
N LEU A 51 -8.95 -5.25 -7.69
CA LEU A 51 -9.88 -5.82 -6.73
C LEU A 51 -10.90 -4.77 -6.30
N TYR A 52 -12.15 -5.19 -6.18
CA TYR A 52 -13.28 -4.36 -5.77
C TYR A 52 -13.95 -5.00 -4.57
N TYR A 53 -14.25 -4.23 -3.54
CA TYR A 53 -14.84 -4.74 -2.32
C TYR A 53 -16.36 -4.84 -2.46
N THR A 54 -16.94 -5.97 -2.03
CA THR A 54 -18.39 -6.25 -2.09
C THR A 54 -18.97 -6.77 -0.78
N GLY A 55 -18.17 -6.80 0.29
CA GLY A 55 -18.60 -7.29 1.60
C GLY A 55 -19.21 -6.23 2.51
N ASP A 56 -19.37 -6.60 3.78
CA ASP A 56 -20.06 -5.82 4.80
C ASP A 56 -19.21 -5.25 5.93
N LEU A 57 -17.88 -5.36 5.82
CA LEU A 57 -16.96 -4.78 6.78
C LEU A 57 -17.17 -3.26 6.85
N LYS A 58 -17.56 -2.78 8.03
CA LYS A 58 -17.99 -1.40 8.26
C LYS A 58 -17.00 -0.34 7.73
N ILE A 59 -15.70 -0.59 7.86
CA ILE A 59 -14.65 0.34 7.40
C ILE A 59 -14.63 0.54 5.88
N TYR A 60 -15.25 -0.36 5.12
CA TYR A 60 -15.35 -0.33 3.65
C TYR A 60 -16.78 -0.24 3.16
N GLU A 61 -17.74 0.12 4.01
CA GLU A 61 -19.17 0.09 3.64
C GLU A 61 -19.49 0.90 2.38
N ARG A 62 -18.83 2.05 2.19
CA ARG A 62 -19.03 2.91 1.02
C ARG A 62 -18.53 2.27 -0.28
N LEU A 63 -17.65 1.26 -0.20
CA LEU A 63 -17.05 0.62 -1.36
C LEU A 63 -17.87 -0.57 -1.89
N ARG A 64 -18.80 -1.13 -1.10
CA ARG A 64 -19.51 -2.41 -1.36
C ARG A 64 -20.06 -2.56 -2.79
N ASP A 65 -20.55 -1.48 -3.38
CA ASP A 65 -21.14 -1.48 -4.72
C ASP A 65 -20.53 -0.41 -5.64
N ALA A 66 -19.44 0.23 -5.20
CA ALA A 66 -18.83 1.34 -5.91
C ALA A 66 -17.88 0.84 -7.00
N ASP A 67 -17.74 1.60 -8.09
CA ASP A 67 -16.71 1.37 -9.12
C ASP A 67 -15.34 1.95 -8.76
N VAL A 68 -14.91 1.65 -7.53
CA VAL A 68 -13.65 2.11 -6.94
C VAL A 68 -12.82 0.89 -6.55
N PRO A 69 -11.67 0.64 -7.21
CA PRO A 69 -10.82 -0.48 -6.85
C PRO A 69 -10.10 -0.22 -5.53
N ILE A 70 -10.14 -1.19 -4.62
CA ILE A 70 -9.43 -1.14 -3.34
C ILE A 70 -7.95 -1.49 -3.48
N TYR A 71 -7.61 -2.25 -4.52
CA TYR A 71 -6.25 -2.65 -4.87
C TYR A 71 -6.08 -2.78 -6.38
N VAL A 72 -4.92 -2.36 -6.90
CA VAL A 72 -4.46 -2.62 -8.26
C VAL A 72 -3.16 -3.40 -8.18
N GLY A 73 -3.07 -4.49 -8.91
CA GLY A 73 -1.88 -5.32 -8.95
C GLY A 73 -1.49 -5.71 -10.36
N ARG A 74 -0.30 -6.29 -10.44
CA ARG A 74 0.29 -6.79 -11.69
C ARG A 74 0.92 -8.16 -11.51
N ALA A 75 1.14 -8.85 -12.63
CA ALA A 75 2.03 -9.99 -12.72
C ALA A 75 2.75 -9.99 -14.06
N GLN A 76 4.06 -10.18 -14.02
CA GLN A 76 4.90 -10.25 -15.22
C GLN A 76 5.17 -11.70 -15.62
N ALA A 77 5.40 -11.95 -16.91
CA ALA A 77 5.77 -13.26 -17.44
C ALA A 77 7.15 -13.71 -16.94
N GLY A 78 8.04 -12.74 -16.71
CA GLY A 78 9.39 -12.90 -16.17
C GLY A 78 10.32 -11.90 -16.84
N SER A 79 11.41 -11.52 -16.16
CA SER A 79 12.49 -10.78 -16.84
C SER A 79 13.11 -11.71 -17.86
N SER A 80 13.02 -11.38 -19.15
CA SER A 80 13.89 -12.02 -20.13
C SER A 80 15.31 -11.59 -19.81
N SER A 81 16.02 -12.38 -19.00
CA SER A 81 17.41 -12.05 -18.62
C SER A 81 18.34 -12.00 -19.85
N TYR A 82 17.87 -12.38 -21.04
CA TYR A 82 18.66 -12.41 -22.28
C TYR A 82 17.85 -12.07 -23.56
N GLY A 83 16.73 -11.34 -23.45
CA GLY A 83 15.96 -10.92 -24.65
C GLY A 83 15.09 -12.02 -25.30
N GLU A 84 14.93 -13.18 -24.65
CA GLU A 84 13.97 -14.20 -25.07
C GLU A 84 12.52 -13.70 -24.92
N PRO A 85 11.62 -14.07 -25.85
CA PRO A 85 10.21 -13.70 -25.73
C PRO A 85 9.61 -14.30 -24.44
N PRO A 86 8.76 -13.56 -23.73
CA PRO A 86 8.12 -14.07 -22.52
C PRO A 86 7.29 -15.32 -22.83
N ASN A 87 7.32 -16.30 -21.93
CA ASN A 87 6.44 -17.46 -22.05
C ASN A 87 5.01 -17.09 -21.65
N GLU A 88 4.20 -16.76 -22.66
CA GLU A 88 2.80 -16.37 -22.51
C GLU A 88 1.87 -17.52 -22.12
N SER A 89 2.31 -18.78 -22.21
CA SER A 89 1.50 -19.93 -21.81
C SER A 89 1.38 -20.09 -20.28
N GLU A 90 2.27 -19.44 -19.52
CA GLU A 90 2.27 -19.53 -18.06
C GLU A 90 1.16 -18.67 -17.43
N PRO A 91 0.38 -19.19 -16.47
CA PRO A 91 -0.74 -18.48 -15.86
C PRO A 91 -0.29 -17.52 -14.74
N LYS A 92 0.59 -16.56 -15.08
CA LYS A 92 1.30 -15.71 -14.10
C LYS A 92 0.36 -14.77 -13.37
N LEU A 93 -0.53 -14.10 -14.10
CA LEU A 93 -1.55 -13.22 -13.52
C LEU A 93 -2.53 -14.00 -12.65
N TYR A 94 -3.04 -15.13 -13.15
CA TYR A 94 -3.90 -16.02 -12.39
C TYR A 94 -3.24 -16.51 -11.08
N LYS A 95 -1.97 -16.94 -11.13
CA LYS A 95 -1.18 -17.34 -9.93
C LYS A 95 -1.09 -16.19 -8.92
N ARG A 96 -0.86 -14.96 -9.39
CA ARG A 96 -0.79 -13.77 -8.51
C ARG A 96 -2.14 -13.44 -7.87
N ILE A 97 -3.23 -13.44 -8.64
CA ILE A 97 -4.60 -13.26 -8.13
C ILE A 97 -4.91 -14.33 -7.08
N THR A 98 -4.55 -15.59 -7.36
CA THR A 98 -4.75 -16.71 -6.43
C THR A 98 -3.96 -16.54 -5.12
N ASN A 99 -2.73 -16.03 -5.19
CA ASN A 99 -1.94 -15.74 -3.99
C ASN A 99 -2.58 -14.64 -3.13
N HIS A 100 -3.10 -13.59 -3.76
CA HIS A 100 -3.80 -12.52 -3.05
C HIS A 100 -5.13 -12.98 -2.48
N ARG A 101 -5.87 -13.84 -3.19
CA ARG A 101 -7.06 -14.53 -2.66
C ARG A 101 -6.73 -15.30 -1.38
N LYS A 102 -5.63 -16.07 -1.37
CA LYS A 102 -5.16 -16.76 -0.15
C LYS A 102 -4.84 -15.78 0.97
N SER A 103 -4.13 -14.70 0.66
CA SER A 103 -3.80 -13.67 1.66
C SER A 103 -5.02 -12.97 2.24
N ILE A 104 -6.11 -12.80 1.47
CA ILE A 104 -7.38 -12.26 1.96
C ILE A 104 -8.02 -13.25 2.92
N ASN A 105 -8.07 -14.53 2.56
CA ASN A 105 -8.66 -15.59 3.41
C ASN A 105 -7.83 -15.95 4.65
N GLU A 106 -6.56 -15.52 4.71
CA GLU A 106 -5.75 -15.60 5.93
C GLU A 106 -6.12 -14.51 6.95
N ALA A 107 -6.82 -13.44 6.55
CA ALA A 107 -7.29 -12.42 7.48
C ALA A 107 -8.58 -12.89 8.18
N GLU A 108 -8.73 -12.52 9.44
CA GLU A 108 -9.86 -12.93 10.29
C GLU A 108 -11.15 -12.20 9.95
N ASN A 109 -11.05 -10.99 9.38
CA ASN A 109 -12.19 -10.10 9.13
C ASN A 109 -12.46 -9.87 7.63
N LEU A 110 -11.89 -10.69 6.75
CA LEU A 110 -12.12 -10.64 5.32
C LEU A 110 -12.44 -12.04 4.77
N SER A 111 -13.13 -12.07 3.64
CA SER A 111 -13.36 -13.28 2.85
C SER A 111 -13.19 -12.92 1.39
N ALA A 112 -12.56 -13.79 0.60
CA ALA A 112 -12.44 -13.62 -0.85
C ALA A 112 -13.80 -13.52 -1.56
N SER A 113 -14.86 -14.11 -0.99
CA SER A 113 -16.23 -13.99 -1.48
C SER A 113 -16.78 -12.57 -1.43
N HIS A 114 -16.15 -11.69 -0.64
CA HIS A 114 -16.47 -10.26 -0.51
C HIS A 114 -15.66 -9.39 -1.46
N PHE A 115 -15.10 -9.98 -2.53
CA PHE A 115 -14.35 -9.25 -3.53
C PHE A 115 -14.70 -9.73 -4.93
N ASP A 116 -14.80 -8.75 -5.82
CA ASP A 116 -14.76 -8.96 -7.26
C ASP A 116 -13.38 -8.58 -7.79
N VAL A 117 -13.07 -9.09 -8.98
CA VAL A 117 -11.86 -8.76 -9.73
C VAL A 117 -12.18 -8.45 -11.18
N ARG A 118 -11.49 -7.45 -11.72
CA ARG A 118 -11.30 -7.25 -13.17
C ARG A 118 -9.84 -7.50 -13.48
N TYR A 119 -9.55 -8.02 -14.67
CA TYR A 119 -8.18 -8.26 -15.09
C TYR A 119 -8.02 -8.12 -16.60
N LEU A 120 -6.82 -7.72 -17.00
CA LEU A 120 -6.39 -7.55 -18.38
C LEU A 120 -5.13 -8.38 -18.61
N ILE A 121 -5.16 -9.24 -19.62
CA ILE A 121 -3.96 -9.94 -20.09
C ILE A 121 -3.22 -8.96 -21.01
N LEU A 122 -1.93 -8.76 -20.76
CA LEU A 122 -1.10 -7.80 -21.48
C LEU A 122 0.30 -8.38 -21.73
N ASP A 123 0.95 -7.90 -22.80
CA ASP A 123 2.37 -8.16 -23.02
C ASP A 123 3.20 -7.53 -21.91
N ASP A 124 4.30 -8.18 -21.54
CA ASP A 124 5.08 -7.85 -20.34
C ASP A 124 5.62 -6.41 -20.33
N VAL A 125 5.90 -5.85 -21.51
CA VAL A 125 6.35 -4.46 -21.71
C VAL A 125 5.32 -3.46 -21.20
N TRP A 126 4.03 -3.75 -21.34
CA TRP A 126 2.95 -2.87 -20.93
C TRP A 126 2.58 -3.01 -19.46
N VAL A 127 2.93 -4.12 -18.82
CA VAL A 127 2.49 -4.43 -17.45
C VAL A 127 3.00 -3.41 -16.42
N ILE A 128 4.27 -3.01 -16.48
CA ILE A 128 4.82 -2.03 -15.53
C ILE A 128 4.19 -0.65 -15.73
N LEU A 129 4.13 -0.21 -16.99
CA LEU A 129 3.63 1.09 -17.35
C LEU A 129 2.12 1.20 -17.04
N GLY A 130 1.39 0.13 -17.32
CA GLY A 130 -0.03 0.04 -17.08
C GLY A 130 -0.43 0.02 -15.61
N GLU A 131 0.35 -0.64 -14.73
CA GLU A 131 0.11 -0.56 -13.28
C GLU A 131 0.20 0.89 -12.79
N ARG A 132 1.25 1.62 -13.21
CA ARG A 132 1.43 3.03 -12.83
C ARG A 132 0.30 3.91 -13.34
N ALA A 133 -0.13 3.67 -14.57
CA ALA A 133 -1.29 4.32 -15.18
C ALA A 133 -2.56 4.12 -14.36
N LEU A 134 -2.93 2.86 -14.07
CA LEU A 134 -4.13 2.55 -13.29
C LEU A 134 -4.05 3.10 -11.86
N LEU A 135 -2.90 3.02 -11.20
CA LEU A 135 -2.72 3.61 -9.87
C LEU A 135 -2.87 5.14 -9.87
N ARG A 136 -2.44 5.82 -10.94
CA ARG A 136 -2.64 7.26 -11.10
C ARG A 136 -4.10 7.60 -11.37
N THR A 137 -4.79 6.81 -12.18
CA THR A 137 -6.19 7.06 -12.52
C THR A 137 -7.15 6.80 -11.36
N TYR A 138 -6.95 5.71 -10.61
CA TYR A 138 -7.83 5.34 -9.50
C TYR A 138 -7.43 5.94 -8.16
N ARG A 139 -6.46 6.87 -8.12
CA ARG A 139 -5.92 7.40 -6.86
C ARG A 139 -7.01 8.07 -6.00
N PRO A 140 -7.05 7.82 -4.68
CA PRO A 140 -6.17 6.92 -3.94
C PRO A 140 -6.63 5.46 -4.08
N VAL A 141 -5.69 4.56 -4.37
CA VAL A 141 -5.96 3.11 -4.32
C VAL A 141 -5.56 2.60 -2.94
N LEU A 142 -6.55 2.41 -2.06
CA LEU A 142 -6.39 2.24 -0.62
C LEU A 142 -5.25 1.28 -0.23
N TRP A 143 -5.27 0.03 -0.71
CA TRP A 143 -4.30 -1.00 -0.34
C TRP A 143 -2.93 -0.87 -1.01
N ASN A 144 -2.79 0.00 -2.02
CA ASN A 144 -1.50 0.29 -2.65
C ASN A 144 -0.78 1.46 -1.98
N SER A 145 -1.50 2.54 -1.66
CA SER A 145 -0.88 3.81 -1.25
C SER A 145 -1.04 4.16 0.23
N LEU A 146 -2.14 3.76 0.89
CA LEU A 146 -2.44 4.18 2.28
C LEU A 146 -2.31 2.98 3.23
N MET A 147 -2.99 1.89 2.90
CA MET A 147 -2.97 0.63 3.64
C MET A 147 -1.90 -0.31 3.10
N THR A 148 -0.65 0.14 3.16
CA THR A 148 0.49 -0.64 2.63
C THR A 148 0.65 -1.98 3.37
N GLY A 149 1.21 -2.97 2.67
CA GLY A 149 1.55 -4.30 3.21
C GLY A 149 0.74 -5.47 2.63
N PHE A 150 -0.34 -5.21 1.88
CA PHE A 150 -1.11 -6.27 1.22
C PHE A 150 -0.27 -7.02 0.18
N GLY A 151 0.31 -6.30 -0.79
CA GLY A 151 1.04 -6.87 -1.92
C GLY A 151 2.45 -7.38 -1.62
N SER A 152 2.93 -7.20 -0.38
CA SER A 152 4.29 -7.59 0.04
C SER A 152 4.41 -9.11 0.12
N ASN A 153 5.47 -9.66 -0.48
CA ASN A 153 5.88 -11.04 -0.23
C ASN A 153 6.46 -11.17 1.19
N HIS A 154 6.64 -12.40 1.68
CA HIS A 154 7.29 -12.64 2.97
C HIS A 154 8.61 -11.85 3.06
N PRO A 155 8.85 -11.05 4.11
CA PRO A 155 10.13 -10.38 4.28
C PRO A 155 11.23 -11.44 4.41
N GLY A 156 12.32 -11.30 3.67
CA GLY A 156 13.54 -12.07 3.94
C GLY A 156 13.98 -11.81 5.39
N GLY A 157 14.45 -12.85 6.09
CA GLY A 157 14.57 -12.91 7.56
C GLY A 157 15.45 -11.88 8.27
N GLY A 158 16.02 -10.89 7.57
CA GLY A 158 16.93 -9.89 8.14
C GLY A 158 16.29 -8.56 8.59
N ARG A 159 14.99 -8.30 8.34
CA ARG A 159 14.34 -7.02 8.73
C ARG A 159 13.25 -7.25 9.77
N LYS A 160 13.49 -6.82 11.02
CA LYS A 160 12.47 -6.70 12.08
C LYS A 160 11.54 -5.50 11.78
N ASN A 161 10.62 -5.68 10.83
CA ASN A 161 9.64 -4.65 10.49
C ASN A 161 8.47 -4.64 11.49
N GLY A 162 7.90 -3.45 11.75
CA GLY A 162 6.60 -3.39 12.43
C GLY A 162 5.49 -3.92 11.53
N ARG A 163 4.34 -4.24 12.15
CA ARG A 163 3.13 -4.65 11.44
C ARG A 163 2.71 -3.58 10.43
N SER A 164 2.36 -4.00 9.22
CA SER A 164 1.91 -3.10 8.17
C SER A 164 0.54 -2.48 8.51
N VAL A 165 0.13 -1.41 7.82
CA VAL A 165 -1.22 -0.84 8.02
C VAL A 165 -2.28 -1.89 7.65
N TRP A 166 -2.07 -2.62 6.55
CA TRP A 166 -2.98 -3.69 6.14
C TRP A 166 -3.09 -4.79 7.20
N ASP A 167 -1.97 -5.29 7.72
CA ASP A 167 -1.95 -6.34 8.76
C ASP A 167 -2.50 -5.87 10.11
N SER A 168 -2.55 -4.55 10.33
CA SER A 168 -3.09 -3.97 11.56
C SER A 168 -4.62 -3.82 11.50
N ILE A 169 -5.17 -3.58 10.31
CA ILE A 169 -6.62 -3.49 10.07
C ILE A 169 -7.21 -4.88 9.80
N HIS A 170 -6.46 -5.75 9.15
CA HIS A 170 -6.82 -7.13 8.79
C HIS A 170 -5.86 -8.14 9.45
N PRO A 171 -6.03 -8.39 10.77
CA PRO A 171 -5.22 -9.39 11.48
C PRO A 171 -5.51 -10.81 10.95
N GLY A 172 -4.63 -11.77 11.24
CA GLY A 172 -4.80 -13.19 10.90
C GLY A 172 -3.62 -13.81 10.14
N ARG A 173 -2.90 -13.02 9.33
CA ARG A 173 -1.72 -13.52 8.60
C ARG A 173 -0.63 -13.95 9.57
N LYS A 174 -0.27 -15.25 9.54
CA LYS A 174 0.75 -15.85 10.43
C LYS A 174 2.07 -15.08 10.45
N ARG A 175 2.48 -14.57 9.29
CA ARG A 175 3.73 -13.80 9.11
C ARG A 175 3.76 -12.46 9.84
N ALA A 176 2.60 -11.95 10.24
CA ALA A 176 2.47 -10.71 10.98
C ALA A 176 2.27 -10.93 12.49
N ALA A 177 1.96 -12.17 12.93
CA ALA A 177 1.53 -12.47 14.29
C ALA A 177 2.51 -11.99 15.37
N ALA A 178 3.81 -12.22 15.15
CA ALA A 178 4.87 -11.84 16.09
C ALA A 178 5.46 -10.44 15.85
N LEU A 179 4.91 -9.67 14.90
CA LEU A 179 5.40 -8.31 14.66
C LEU A 179 4.78 -7.35 15.66
N LEU A 180 5.63 -6.48 16.22
CA LEU A 180 5.22 -5.29 16.95
C LEU A 180 4.19 -4.48 16.16
N CYS A 181 3.38 -3.68 16.86
CA CYS A 181 2.36 -2.81 16.29
C CYS A 181 2.92 -1.90 15.18
N ASN A 182 2.04 -1.25 14.43
CA ASN A 182 2.47 -0.33 13.40
C ASN A 182 3.34 0.80 14.00
N ARG A 183 4.41 1.18 13.29
CA ARG A 183 5.38 2.17 13.77
C ARG A 183 4.82 3.59 13.85
N ARG A 184 3.71 3.88 13.17
CA ARG A 184 3.30 5.24 12.82
C ARG A 184 1.88 5.59 13.18
N TYR A 185 0.97 4.61 13.13
CA TYR A 185 -0.45 4.87 13.32
C TYR A 185 -1.01 3.95 14.40
N SER A 186 -1.86 4.50 15.26
CA SER A 186 -2.79 3.72 16.07
C SER A 186 -3.98 3.27 15.22
N ARG A 187 -4.79 2.34 15.74
CA ARG A 187 -6.00 1.89 15.04
C ARG A 187 -7.02 3.01 14.78
N PRO A 188 -7.33 3.91 15.73
CA PRO A 188 -8.18 5.06 15.43
C PRO A 188 -7.63 5.95 14.30
N GLU A 189 -6.31 6.21 14.31
CA GLU A 189 -5.65 7.02 13.26
C GLU A 189 -5.72 6.33 11.89
N MET A 190 -5.51 5.01 11.83
CA MET A 190 -5.69 4.25 10.59
C MET A 190 -7.15 4.26 10.11
N ASN A 191 -8.11 4.10 11.02
CA ASN A 191 -9.53 4.13 10.66
C ASN A 191 -9.91 5.49 10.06
N GLN A 192 -9.44 6.60 10.65
CA GLN A 192 -9.68 7.94 10.10
C GLN A 192 -9.00 8.13 8.75
N LEU A 193 -7.73 7.70 8.62
CA LEU A 193 -7.01 7.75 7.35
C LEU A 193 -7.74 7.01 6.23
N ILE A 194 -8.34 5.86 6.55
CA ILE A 194 -9.12 5.05 5.60
C ILE A 194 -10.43 5.75 5.23
N ALA A 195 -11.17 6.27 6.22
CA ALA A 195 -12.40 7.01 5.96
C ALA A 195 -12.15 8.22 5.03
N ASP A 196 -11.14 9.03 5.33
CA ASP A 196 -10.79 10.19 4.51
C ASP A 196 -10.38 9.79 3.09
N ALA A 197 -9.61 8.70 2.95
CA ALA A 197 -9.20 8.20 1.64
C ALA A 197 -10.39 7.73 0.80
N ILE A 198 -11.34 7.03 1.43
CA ILE A 198 -12.59 6.60 0.78
C ILE A 198 -13.38 7.83 0.33
N ASP A 199 -13.55 8.83 1.19
CA ASP A 199 -14.28 10.04 0.85
C ASP A 199 -13.67 10.75 -0.37
N ILE A 200 -12.35 10.82 -0.45
CA ILE A 200 -11.62 11.37 -1.60
C ILE A 200 -11.83 10.54 -2.87
N SER A 201 -11.92 9.21 -2.78
CA SER A 201 -12.17 8.34 -3.95
C SER A 201 -13.52 8.62 -4.64
N PHE A 202 -14.48 9.22 -3.93
CA PHE A 202 -15.79 9.61 -4.48
C PHE A 202 -15.86 11.06 -4.98
N GLN A 203 -14.77 11.83 -4.87
CA GLN A 203 -14.72 13.19 -5.40
C GLN A 203 -14.52 13.18 -6.92
N GLU A 204 -15.11 14.15 -7.60
CA GLU A 204 -14.86 14.38 -9.03
C GLU A 204 -13.38 14.69 -9.28
N GLU A 205 -12.89 14.34 -10.48
CA GLU A 205 -11.53 14.67 -10.89
C GLU A 205 -11.39 16.20 -11.02
N GLY A 206 -10.36 16.78 -10.41
CA GLY A 206 -10.09 18.23 -10.46
C GLY A 206 -9.22 18.73 -9.31
N ASP A 207 -8.96 20.03 -9.29
CA ASP A 207 -8.02 20.67 -8.35
C ASP A 207 -8.35 20.41 -6.88
N GLN A 208 -9.64 20.34 -6.53
CA GLN A 208 -10.08 20.08 -5.15
C GLN A 208 -9.69 18.67 -4.69
N ARG A 209 -9.87 17.66 -5.55
CA ARG A 209 -9.45 16.28 -5.25
C ARG A 209 -7.93 16.16 -5.16
N GLU A 210 -7.20 16.86 -6.02
CA GLU A 210 -5.73 16.89 -5.98
C GLU A 210 -5.20 17.57 -4.71
N LEU A 211 -5.86 18.63 -4.26
CA LEU A 211 -5.56 19.28 -2.98
C LEU A 211 -5.81 18.31 -1.82
N ALA A 212 -6.98 17.67 -1.77
CA ALA A 212 -7.32 16.71 -0.71
C ALA A 212 -6.34 15.51 -0.67
N LEU A 213 -5.95 14.99 -1.83
CA LEU A 213 -4.91 13.96 -1.94
C LEU A 213 -3.55 14.42 -1.40
N THR A 214 -3.19 15.67 -1.69
CA THR A 214 -1.93 16.27 -1.23
C THR A 214 -1.94 16.48 0.28
N GLU A 215 -3.04 16.98 0.84
CA GLU A 215 -3.23 17.14 2.28
C GLU A 215 -3.21 15.80 3.01
N LEU A 216 -3.89 14.78 2.48
CA LEU A 216 -3.89 13.42 3.04
C LEU A 216 -2.46 12.86 3.10
N ARG A 217 -1.68 13.03 2.03
CA ARG A 217 -0.30 12.54 1.94
C ARG A 217 0.65 13.29 2.87
N ASN A 218 0.45 14.59 3.03
CA ASN A 218 1.32 15.47 3.81
C ASN A 218 0.91 15.57 5.28
N ARG A 219 -0.13 14.83 5.70
CA ARG A 219 -0.61 14.82 7.08
C ARG A 219 0.54 14.43 8.03
N PRO A 220 0.80 15.20 9.10
CA PRO A 220 1.87 14.88 10.02
C PRO A 220 1.57 13.56 10.74
N VAL A 221 2.59 12.70 10.84
CA VAL A 221 2.48 11.38 11.45
C VAL A 221 3.42 11.31 12.63
N LYS A 222 2.86 11.00 13.81
CA LYS A 222 3.65 10.84 15.03
C LYS A 222 4.10 9.39 15.17
N THR A 223 5.40 9.16 15.02
CA THR A 223 6.03 7.85 15.25
C THR A 223 5.63 7.33 16.63
N ILE A 224 5.23 6.05 16.70
CA ILE A 224 4.96 5.33 17.94
C ILE A 224 6.27 4.74 18.46
N TRP A 225 7.01 4.06 17.58
CA TRP A 225 8.28 3.44 17.91
C TRP A 225 9.18 3.30 16.67
N ARG A 226 10.50 3.20 16.88
CA ARG A 226 11.49 2.85 15.85
C ARG A 226 12.57 1.93 16.39
N GLN A 227 13.25 1.24 15.49
CA GLN A 227 14.51 0.57 15.84
C GLN A 227 15.66 1.58 15.83
N PRO A 228 16.71 1.37 16.64
CA PRO A 228 17.96 2.11 16.54
C PRO A 228 18.56 2.04 15.13
N ASP A 229 19.29 3.09 14.74
CA ASP A 229 19.83 3.24 13.39
C ASP A 229 20.92 2.17 13.06
N GLU A 230 21.63 1.69 14.08
CA GLU A 230 22.60 0.59 13.96
C GLU A 230 21.96 -0.81 13.95
N GLY A 231 20.64 -0.88 14.19
CA GLY A 231 19.90 -2.13 14.38
C GLY A 231 20.21 -2.78 15.73
N GLY A 232 19.16 -3.14 16.48
CA GLY A 232 19.35 -3.76 17.79
C GLY A 232 18.28 -3.33 18.79
N ASP A 233 18.58 -3.62 20.05
CA ASP A 233 17.82 -3.21 21.23
C ASP A 233 18.58 -2.09 21.95
N PRO A 234 17.91 -1.21 22.73
CA PRO A 234 16.46 -1.21 22.98
C PRO A 234 15.65 -0.55 21.85
N VAL A 235 14.41 -0.99 21.68
CA VAL A 235 13.42 -0.31 20.83
C VAL A 235 13.14 1.09 21.39
N LEU A 236 13.15 2.12 20.54
CA LEU A 236 12.84 3.49 20.95
C LEU A 236 11.34 3.74 20.84
N VAL A 237 10.69 4.07 21.95
CA VAL A 237 9.24 4.32 22.02
C VAL A 237 8.98 5.79 22.29
N PHE A 238 8.14 6.43 21.47
CA PHE A 238 7.79 7.86 21.56
C PHE A 238 6.35 8.10 22.03
N ARG A 239 5.50 7.07 21.95
CA ARG A 239 4.08 7.11 22.34
C ARG A 239 3.77 5.85 23.14
N GLU A 240 4.19 5.83 24.41
CA GLU A 240 4.16 4.65 25.28
C GLU A 240 2.76 4.03 25.38
N ASP A 241 1.76 4.81 25.77
CA ASP A 241 0.37 4.33 25.92
C ASP A 241 -0.13 3.61 24.65
N VAL A 242 0.15 4.20 23.48
CA VAL A 242 -0.24 3.66 22.18
C VAL A 242 0.55 2.41 21.83
N PHE A 243 1.84 2.38 22.16
CA PHE A 243 2.69 1.21 21.94
C PHE A 243 2.19 0.02 22.76
N VAL A 244 1.88 0.22 24.04
CA VAL A 244 1.36 -0.83 24.92
C VAL A 244 -0.01 -1.31 24.45
N GLU A 245 -0.97 -0.41 24.28
CA GLU A 245 -2.35 -0.73 23.88
C GLU A 245 -2.42 -1.48 22.55
N GLU A 246 -1.68 -1.02 21.53
CA GLU A 246 -1.73 -1.63 20.20
C GLU A 246 -1.11 -3.02 20.18
N ASN A 247 -0.01 -3.25 20.92
CA ASN A 247 0.62 -4.57 21.01
C ASN A 247 -0.23 -5.55 21.83
N GLU A 248 -0.81 -5.10 22.94
CA GLU A 248 -1.74 -5.89 23.74
C GLU A 248 -2.94 -6.36 22.90
N ARG A 249 -3.52 -5.46 22.08
CA ARG A 249 -4.61 -5.82 21.16
C ARG A 249 -4.23 -6.93 20.17
N PHE A 250 -2.98 -7.01 19.76
CA PHE A 250 -2.49 -8.08 18.88
C PHE A 250 -2.01 -9.33 19.64
N GLY A 251 -2.08 -9.33 20.98
CA GLY A 251 -1.55 -10.41 21.82
C GLY A 251 -0.03 -10.55 21.73
N VAL A 252 0.68 -9.46 21.41
CA VAL A 252 2.14 -9.45 21.34
C VAL A 252 2.67 -9.16 22.73
N ASP A 253 3.39 -10.13 23.31
CA ASP A 253 4.06 -9.97 24.60
C ASP A 253 5.28 -9.04 24.46
N ILE A 254 5.17 -7.84 25.01
CA ILE A 254 6.24 -6.84 25.01
C ILE A 254 7.13 -6.90 26.26
N SER A 255 6.82 -7.75 27.24
CA SER A 255 7.61 -7.86 28.48
C SER A 255 9.01 -8.45 28.24
N GLY A 256 9.15 -9.28 27.19
CA GLY A 256 10.42 -9.83 26.74
C GLY A 256 11.19 -8.93 25.76
N ILE A 257 10.75 -7.68 25.55
CA ILE A 257 11.37 -6.74 24.61
C ILE A 257 12.01 -5.63 25.41
N GLU A 258 13.31 -5.39 25.20
CA GLU A 258 13.97 -4.21 25.76
C GLU A 258 13.55 -2.97 24.97
N TRP A 259 12.91 -2.01 25.64
CA TRP A 259 12.54 -0.73 25.05
C TRP A 259 12.71 0.41 26.05
N VAL A 260 12.96 1.62 25.53
CA VAL A 260 13.15 2.84 26.32
C VAL A 260 12.31 3.98 25.76
N HIS A 261 11.90 4.90 26.63
CA HIS A 261 11.22 6.12 26.21
C HIS A 261 12.21 7.02 25.47
N ALA A 262 11.91 7.46 24.25
CA ALA A 262 12.86 8.18 23.40
C ALA A 262 13.42 9.46 24.06
N ASP A 263 12.59 10.17 24.83
CA ASP A 263 13.01 11.39 25.55
C ASP A 263 14.05 11.13 26.66
N SER A 264 14.17 9.88 27.14
CA SER A 264 15.19 9.52 28.14
C SER A 264 16.61 9.41 27.56
N MET A 265 16.76 9.22 26.24
CA MET A 265 18.09 9.12 25.60
C MET A 265 18.72 10.48 25.27
N GLU A 266 17.93 11.52 25.01
CA GLU A 266 18.45 12.90 24.85
C GLU A 266 19.09 13.41 26.15
N ILE A 267 18.55 12.98 27.30
CA ILE A 267 19.09 13.29 28.63
C ILE A 267 20.43 12.59 28.86
N THR A 268 20.57 11.29 28.56
CA THR A 268 21.84 10.56 28.77
C THR A 268 22.97 11.08 27.88
N THR A 269 22.67 11.47 26.65
CA THR A 269 23.70 12.02 25.73
C THR A 269 24.18 13.40 26.20
N THR A 270 23.28 14.18 26.79
CA THR A 270 23.59 15.50 27.35
C THR A 270 24.33 15.38 28.70
N GLU A 271 23.98 14.40 29.54
CA GLU A 271 24.71 14.12 30.79
C GLU A 271 26.09 13.51 30.54
N MET A 272 26.25 12.61 29.56
CA MET A 272 27.57 12.08 29.17
C MET A 272 28.48 13.17 28.59
N ALA A 273 27.93 14.08 27.79
CA ALA A 273 28.68 15.23 27.28
C ALA A 273 29.01 16.25 28.38
N ALA A 274 28.16 16.37 29.40
CA ALA A 274 28.41 17.25 30.56
C ALA A 274 29.41 16.63 31.56
N SER A 275 29.48 15.30 31.69
CA SER A 275 30.47 14.62 32.54
C SER A 275 31.87 14.67 31.91
N ASP A 276 32.00 14.48 30.59
CA ASP A 276 33.28 14.61 29.86
C ASP A 276 33.80 16.06 29.86
N ALA A 277 32.93 17.06 29.93
CA ALA A 277 33.31 18.47 30.00
C ALA A 277 33.70 18.94 31.42
N SER A 278 33.60 18.08 32.44
CA SER A 278 33.92 18.40 33.83
C SER A 278 35.21 17.76 34.35
N GLU A 279 35.91 17.00 33.51
CA GLU A 279 37.22 16.39 33.81
C GLU A 279 38.42 17.09 33.11
N ASP A 280 38.23 18.24 32.45
CA ASP A 280 39.30 19.10 31.90
C ASP A 280 39.51 20.41 32.67
#